data_AF-A0A536QYS4-F1
#
_entry.id   AF-A0A536QYS4-F1
#
_cell.length_a   1.000
_cell.length_b   1.000
_cell.length_c   1.000
_cell.angle_alpha   90.00
_cell.angle_beta   90.00
_cell.angle_gamma   90.00
#
_symmetry.space_group_name_H-M   'P 1'
#
loop_
_entity.id
_entity.type
_entity.pdbx_description
1 polymer ?
#
loop_
_entity_poly.entity_id
_entity_poly.type
_entity_poly.pdbx_seq_one_letter_code
_entity_poly.pdbx_strand_id
1 'polypeptide(L)'
;MNLIKDERGLATLEATLMIAVLVPLLFSILEFGAALERWLAQDAATVQAARYAGELGGDLPEVRSLLADQLRASGIDPGVTTVTIEPARVGWREPVRVSVTSEQRVAIPFLFATTLPLRSSALARGEVNR
;
A
#
# COMPACT_ATOMS: atom_id res chain seq x y z
N MET A 1 -30.64 -48.12 6.11
CA MET A 1 -30.19 -47.20 5.04
C MET A 1 -30.31 -45.71 5.41
N ASN A 2 -30.58 -45.34 6.67
CA ASN A 2 -30.60 -43.93 7.11
C ASN A 2 -29.30 -43.50 7.82
N LEU A 3 -28.62 -44.38 8.57
CA LEU A 3 -27.33 -44.04 9.23
C LEU A 3 -26.26 -43.55 8.25
N ILE A 4 -26.09 -44.23 7.11
CA ILE A 4 -25.08 -43.87 6.10
C ILE A 4 -25.38 -42.52 5.43
N LYS A 5 -26.66 -42.09 5.41
CA LYS A 5 -27.05 -40.77 4.87
C LYS A 5 -26.75 -39.65 5.88
N ASP A 6 -26.97 -39.89 7.17
CA ASP A 6 -26.66 -38.93 8.23
C ASP A 6 -25.16 -38.67 8.35
N GLU A 7 -24.32 -39.71 8.32
CA GLU A 7 -22.85 -39.55 8.35
C GLU A 7 -22.33 -38.79 7.12
N ARG A 8 -22.89 -39.03 5.93
CA ARG A 8 -22.53 -38.27 4.71
C ARG A 8 -22.99 -36.81 4.77
N GLY A 9 -24.16 -36.55 5.35
CA GLY A 9 -24.66 -35.19 5.57
C GLY A 9 -23.78 -34.41 6.55
N LEU A 10 -23.38 -35.06 7.64
CA LEU A 10 -22.47 -34.50 8.64
C LEU A 10 -21.08 -34.22 8.05
N ALA A 11 -20.50 -35.17 7.30
CA ALA A 11 -19.20 -34.98 6.65
C ALA A 11 -19.22 -33.83 5.62
N THR A 12 -20.32 -33.68 4.88
CA THR A 12 -20.49 -32.57 3.92
C THR A 12 -20.61 -31.23 4.64
N LEU A 13 -21.33 -31.18 5.77
CA LEU A 13 -21.45 -29.99 6.60
C LEU A 13 -20.10 -29.57 7.20
N GLU A 14 -19.35 -30.53 7.74
CA GLU A 14 -18.01 -30.29 8.28
C GLU A 14 -17.06 -29.76 7.22
N ALA A 15 -17.02 -30.39 6.04
CA ALA A 15 -16.19 -29.92 4.93
C ALA A 15 -16.61 -28.50 4.46
N THR A 16 -17.91 -28.24 4.38
CA THR A 16 -18.42 -26.91 4.00
C THR A 16 -18.05 -25.86 5.04
N LEU A 17 -18.13 -26.19 6.33
CA LEU A 17 -17.73 -25.31 7.42
C LEU A 17 -16.22 -25.04 7.39
N MET A 18 -15.40 -26.08 7.17
CA MET A 18 -13.96 -25.91 7.00
C MET A 18 -13.64 -24.99 5.84
N ILE A 19 -14.30 -25.15 4.68
CA ILE A 19 -14.10 -24.25 3.53
C ILE A 19 -14.53 -22.82 3.87
N ALA A 20 -15.69 -22.65 4.51
CA ALA A 20 -16.23 -21.34 4.91
C ALA A 20 -15.34 -20.61 5.92
N VAL A 21 -14.46 -21.32 6.65
CA VAL A 21 -13.48 -20.74 7.58
C VAL A 21 -12.10 -20.58 6.94
N LEU A 22 -11.59 -21.62 6.29
CA LEU A 22 -10.22 -21.65 5.77
C LEU A 22 -10.03 -20.76 4.55
N VAL A 23 -11.03 -20.67 3.66
CA VAL A 23 -10.94 -19.80 2.48
C VAL A 23 -10.82 -18.33 2.86
N PRO A 24 -11.72 -17.73 3.67
CA PRO A 24 -11.55 -16.34 4.07
C PRO A 24 -10.27 -16.12 4.88
N LEU A 25 -9.85 -17.08 5.71
CA LEU A 25 -8.60 -16.98 6.46
C LEU A 25 -7.39 -16.89 5.52
N LEU A 26 -7.31 -17.78 4.52
CA LEU A 26 -6.24 -17.78 3.53
C LEU A 26 -6.22 -16.45 2.75
N PHE A 27 -7.36 -16.02 2.24
CA PHE A 27 -7.46 -14.74 1.52
C PHE A 27 -7.13 -13.56 2.41
N SER A 28 -7.50 -13.57 3.70
CA SER A 28 -7.11 -12.51 4.64
C SER A 28 -5.60 -12.38 4.74
N ILE A 29 -4.88 -13.50 4.80
CA ILE A 29 -3.40 -13.52 4.85
C ILE A 29 -2.82 -12.98 3.54
N LEU A 30 -3.33 -13.43 2.39
CA LEU A 30 -2.83 -13.01 1.08
C LEU A 30 -3.10 -11.52 0.82
N GLU A 31 -4.32 -11.06 1.05
CA GLU A 31 -4.73 -9.66 0.87
C GLU A 31 -3.98 -8.73 1.81
N PHE A 32 -3.80 -9.12 3.08
CA PHE A 32 -3.00 -8.34 4.03
C PHE A 32 -1.52 -8.29 3.61
N GLY A 33 -0.94 -9.42 3.19
CA GLY A 33 0.43 -9.48 2.72
C GLY A 33 0.66 -8.57 1.51
N ALA A 34 -0.23 -8.62 0.52
CA ALA A 34 -0.18 -7.76 -0.65
C ALA A 34 -0.32 -6.27 -0.29
N ALA A 35 -1.24 -5.93 0.63
CA ALA A 35 -1.40 -4.56 1.11
C ALA A 35 -0.14 -4.06 1.86
N LEU A 36 0.48 -4.92 2.68
CA LEU A 36 1.68 -4.60 3.43
C LEU A 36 2.89 -4.40 2.50
N GLU A 37 3.10 -5.30 1.54
CA GLU A 37 4.16 -5.18 0.53
C GLU A 37 4.04 -3.86 -0.23
N ARG A 38 2.82 -3.54 -0.70
CA ARG A 38 2.55 -2.29 -1.41
C ARG A 38 2.80 -1.06 -0.54
N TRP A 39 2.41 -1.11 0.73
CA TRP A 39 2.69 -0.04 1.69
C TRP A 39 4.20 0.15 1.92
N LEU A 40 4.95 -0.93 2.11
CA LEU A 40 6.42 -0.88 2.27
C LEU A 40 7.10 -0.30 1.03
N ALA A 41 6.66 -0.69 -0.17
CA ALA A 41 7.20 -0.16 -1.42
C ALA A 41 6.90 1.33 -1.59
N GLN A 42 5.66 1.76 -1.30
CA GLN A 42 5.29 3.17 -1.25
C GLN A 42 6.12 3.96 -0.23
N ASP A 43 6.35 3.38 0.95
CA ASP A 43 7.10 4.03 2.02
C ASP A 43 8.57 4.26 1.64
N ALA A 44 9.23 3.23 1.08
CA ALA A 44 10.58 3.33 0.56
C ALA A 44 10.70 4.41 -0.53
N ALA A 45 9.75 4.45 -1.47
CA ALA A 45 9.71 5.47 -2.53
C ALA A 45 9.52 6.88 -1.95
N THR A 46 8.64 7.03 -0.96
CA THR A 46 8.39 8.31 -0.27
C THR A 46 9.64 8.82 0.44
N VAL A 47 10.37 7.94 1.14
CA VAL A 47 11.63 8.28 1.83
C VAL A 47 12.70 8.71 0.83
N GLN A 48 12.86 7.98 -0.27
CA GLN A 48 13.84 8.33 -1.30
C GLN A 48 13.49 9.66 -1.97
N ALA A 49 12.22 9.88 -2.30
CA ALA A 49 11.75 11.14 -2.86
C ALA A 49 11.97 12.32 -1.90
N ALA A 50 11.76 12.15 -0.60
CA ALA A 50 12.02 13.20 0.38
C ALA A 50 13.50 13.59 0.41
N ARG A 51 14.42 12.61 0.43
CA ARG A 51 15.86 12.87 0.39
C ARG A 51 16.25 13.63 -0.88
N TYR A 52 15.77 13.15 -2.03
CA TYR A 52 16.06 13.79 -3.32
C TYR A 52 15.46 15.20 -3.44
N ALA A 53 14.28 15.42 -2.85
CA ALA A 53 13.70 16.76 -2.73
C ALA A 53 14.58 17.69 -1.87
N GLY A 54 15.18 17.18 -0.79
CA GLY A 54 16.12 17.92 0.04
C GLY A 54 17.39 18.32 -0.72
N GLU A 55 17.91 17.41 -1.54
CA GLU A 55 19.10 17.63 -2.38
C GLU A 55 18.85 18.66 -3.49
N LEU A 56 17.69 18.59 -4.17
CA LEU A 56 17.36 19.49 -5.28
C LEU A 56 16.70 20.81 -4.85
N GLY A 57 16.20 20.89 -3.62
CA GLY A 57 15.64 22.11 -3.04
C GLY A 57 14.11 22.25 -3.17
N GLY A 58 13.37 21.14 -3.10
CA GLY A 58 11.91 21.15 -2.93
C GLY A 58 11.14 20.34 -3.99
N ASP A 59 9.97 20.86 -4.37
CA ASP A 59 9.04 20.25 -5.31
C ASP A 59 9.41 20.58 -6.75
N LEU A 60 10.26 19.73 -7.33
CA LEU A 60 10.74 19.86 -8.70
C LEU A 60 10.24 18.70 -9.58
N PRO A 61 10.09 18.91 -10.91
CA PRO A 61 9.62 17.89 -11.83
C PRO A 61 10.43 16.58 -11.75
N GLU A 62 11.73 16.66 -11.51
CA GLU A 62 12.65 15.53 -11.38
C GLU A 62 12.34 14.66 -10.16
N VAL A 63 11.93 15.28 -9.04
CA VAL A 63 11.49 14.57 -7.84
C VAL A 63 10.19 13.82 -8.11
N ARG A 64 9.26 14.49 -8.81
CA ARG A 64 7.97 13.90 -9.18
C ARG A 64 8.12 12.76 -10.18
N SER A 65 9.03 12.87 -11.16
CA SER A 65 9.30 11.78 -12.10
C SER A 65 9.94 10.59 -11.39
N LEU A 66 10.94 10.82 -10.52
CA LEU A 66 11.59 9.76 -9.75
C LEU A 66 10.57 9.00 -8.91
N LEU A 67 9.72 9.72 -8.17
CA LEU A 67 8.69 9.10 -7.34
C LEU A 67 7.68 8.33 -8.20
N ALA A 68 7.24 8.89 -9.33
CA ALA A 68 6.32 8.20 -10.24
C ALA A 68 6.93 6.90 -10.79
N ASP A 69 8.22 6.89 -11.15
CA ASP A 69 8.91 5.70 -11.65
C ASP A 69 9.03 4.62 -10.58
N GLN A 70 9.34 5.00 -9.34
CA GLN A 70 9.41 4.06 -8.21
C GLN A 70 8.05 3.47 -7.85
N LEU A 71 7.00 4.28 -7.87
CA LEU A 71 5.63 3.81 -7.66
C LEU A 71 5.23 2.82 -8.76
N ARG A 72 5.50 3.12 -10.04
CA ARG A 72 5.21 2.20 -11.16
C ARG A 72 6.00 0.90 -11.06
N ALA A 73 7.28 0.95 -10.68
CA ALA A 73 8.09 -0.24 -10.45
C ALA A 73 7.51 -1.15 -9.36
N SER A 74 6.73 -0.58 -8.44
CA SER A 74 6.03 -1.27 -7.36
C SER A 74 4.58 -1.65 -7.71
N GLY A 75 4.17 -1.51 -8.97
CA GLY A 75 2.81 -1.75 -9.43
C GLY A 75 1.79 -0.74 -8.90
N ILE A 76 2.23 0.43 -8.42
CA ILE A 76 1.38 1.55 -8.00
C ILE A 76 1.24 2.53 -9.16
N ASP A 77 0.00 2.80 -9.58
CA ASP A 77 -0.27 3.79 -10.62
C ASP A 77 -0.18 5.21 -10.01
N PRO A 78 0.82 6.02 -10.41
CA PRO A 78 0.95 7.38 -9.90
C PRO A 78 -0.20 8.30 -10.35
N GLY A 79 -0.93 7.96 -11.43
CA GLY A 79 -2.05 8.76 -11.93
C GLY A 79 -3.27 8.77 -11.02
N VAL A 80 -3.40 7.79 -10.13
CA VAL A 80 -4.46 7.67 -9.12
C VAL A 80 -3.96 7.88 -7.69
N THR A 81 -2.70 8.28 -7.54
CA THR A 81 -2.05 8.49 -6.25
C THR A 81 -1.96 9.98 -5.96
N THR A 82 -2.29 10.38 -4.72
CA THR A 82 -2.14 11.77 -4.27
C THR A 82 -0.75 11.97 -3.70
N VAL A 83 0.03 12.87 -4.30
CA VAL A 83 1.40 13.22 -3.87
C VAL A 83 1.47 14.69 -3.48
N THR A 84 1.88 14.94 -2.24
CA THR A 84 2.12 16.28 -1.70
C THR A 84 3.59 16.42 -1.32
N ILE A 85 4.24 17.49 -1.82
CA ILE A 85 5.62 17.85 -1.49
C ILE A 85 5.60 19.27 -0.94
N GLU A 86 5.99 19.44 0.32
CA GLU A 86 5.92 20.73 1.01
C GLU A 86 7.17 20.99 1.86
N PRO A 87 7.75 22.20 1.82
CA PRO A 87 7.38 23.33 0.97
C PRO A 87 7.86 23.13 -0.49
N ALA A 88 7.28 23.88 -1.42
CA ALA A 88 7.62 23.78 -2.85
C ALA A 88 9.08 24.17 -3.15
N ARG A 89 9.69 25.00 -2.30
CA ARG A 89 11.11 25.36 -2.36
C ARG A 89 11.71 25.28 -0.97
N VAL A 90 12.91 24.74 -0.88
CA VAL A 90 13.60 24.40 0.37
C VAL A 90 15.03 24.92 0.28
N GLY A 91 15.44 25.73 1.25
CA GLY A 91 16.81 26.20 1.43
C GLY A 91 17.63 25.31 2.38
N TRP A 92 18.83 25.77 2.71
CA TRP A 92 19.74 25.04 3.58
C TRP A 92 19.12 24.77 4.94
N ARG A 93 19.15 23.51 5.38
CA ARG A 93 18.63 23.03 6.66
C ARG A 93 17.12 23.15 6.87
N GLU A 94 16.37 23.63 5.87
CA GLU A 94 14.91 23.72 5.94
C GLU A 94 14.26 22.34 5.74
N PRO A 95 13.14 22.03 6.41
CA PRO A 95 12.49 20.75 6.27
C PRO A 95 11.75 20.63 4.93
N VAL A 96 11.75 19.44 4.34
CA VAL A 96 10.88 19.05 3.23
C VAL A 96 10.13 17.77 3.57
N ARG A 97 8.82 17.79 3.38
CA ARG A 97 7.92 16.66 3.59
C ARG A 97 7.44 16.17 2.23
N VAL A 98 7.54 14.87 2.02
CA VAL A 98 6.84 14.17 0.93
C VAL A 98 5.79 13.29 1.55
N SER A 99 4.57 13.34 1.03
CA SER A 99 3.45 12.52 1.47
C SER A 99 2.77 11.88 0.27
N VAL A 100 2.50 10.58 0.37
CA VAL A 100 1.90 9.78 -0.70
C VAL A 100 0.68 9.07 -0.13
N THR A 101 -0.45 9.19 -0.82
CA THR A 101 -1.69 8.48 -0.48
C THR A 101 -2.18 7.73 -1.70
N SER A 102 -2.38 6.42 -1.55
CA SER A 102 -2.97 5.56 -2.56
C SER A 102 -4.12 4.75 -1.97
N GLU A 103 -4.88 4.09 -2.83
CA GLU A 103 -5.94 3.18 -2.44
C GLU A 103 -5.58 1.73 -2.80
N GLN A 104 -5.88 0.79 -1.91
CA GLN A 104 -5.75 -0.65 -2.14
C GLN A 104 -7.10 -1.32 -1.93
N ARG A 105 -7.58 -2.03 -2.94
CA ARG A 105 -8.79 -2.86 -2.80
C ARG A 105 -8.43 -4.15 -2.09
N VAL A 106 -9.23 -4.52 -1.09
CA VAL A 106 -9.14 -5.79 -0.36
C VAL A 106 -10.45 -6.55 -0.53
N ALA A 107 -10.38 -7.81 -0.92
CA ALA A 107 -11.56 -8.66 -1.07
C ALA A 107 -11.36 -10.02 -0.40
N ILE A 108 -12.12 -10.26 0.67
CA ILE A 108 -12.09 -11.52 1.40
C ILE A 108 -13.38 -12.30 1.10
N PRO A 109 -13.31 -13.47 0.45
CA PRO A 109 -14.47 -14.27 0.10
C PRO A 109 -15.36 -14.55 1.31
N PHE A 110 -16.68 -14.49 1.11
CA PHE A 110 -17.71 -14.73 2.14
C PHE A 110 -17.75 -13.72 3.31
N LEU A 111 -16.78 -12.81 3.42
CA LEU A 111 -16.74 -11.79 4.47
C LEU A 111 -17.11 -10.41 3.93
N PHE A 112 -16.22 -9.78 3.16
CA PHE A 112 -16.42 -8.42 2.65
C PHE A 112 -15.43 -8.06 1.53
N ALA A 113 -15.72 -6.96 0.85
CA ALA A 113 -14.74 -6.23 0.03
C ALA A 113 -14.75 -4.76 0.43
N THR A 114 -13.57 -4.15 0.52
CA THR A 114 -13.40 -2.75 0.91
C THR A 114 -12.19 -2.12 0.23
N THR A 115 -12.06 -0.80 0.32
CA THR A 115 -10.88 -0.06 -0.12
C THR A 115 -10.17 0.50 1.11
N LEU A 116 -8.87 0.20 1.23
CA LEU A 116 -8.00 0.64 2.30
C LEU A 116 -7.10 1.79 1.81
N PRO A 117 -7.13 2.97 2.43
CA PRO A 117 -6.19 4.03 2.10
C PRO A 117 -4.80 3.69 2.67
N LEU A 118 -3.78 3.68 1.80
CA LEU A 118 -2.38 3.52 2.18
C LEU A 118 -1.71 4.89 2.21
N ARG A 119 -1.13 5.26 3.34
CA ARG A 119 -0.47 6.56 3.53
C ARG A 119 0.98 6.36 3.94
N SER A 120 1.88 7.11 3.31
CA SER A 120 3.26 7.28 3.75
C SER A 120 3.62 8.77 3.77
N SER A 121 4.51 9.14 4.70
CA SER A 121 5.04 10.48 4.86
C SER A 121 6.50 10.38 5.28
N ALA A 122 7.38 11.06 4.56
CA ALA A 122 8.78 11.16 4.91
C ALA A 122 9.20 12.63 5.05
N LEU A 123 10.14 12.88 5.97
CA LEU A 123 10.75 14.18 6.20
C LEU A 123 12.24 14.09 5.87
N ALA A 124 12.72 15.07 5.11
CA ALA A 124 14.13 15.28 4.85
C ALA A 124 14.49 16.75 5.11
N ARG A 125 15.76 17.08 4.94
CA ARG A 125 16.31 18.40 5.19
C ARG A 125 16.99 18.90 3.92
N GLY A 126 16.77 20.17 3.58
CA GLY A 126 17.36 20.81 2.42
C GLY A 126 18.87 20.94 2.53
N GLU A 127 19.56 20.60 1.45
CA GLU A 127 21.02 20.70 1.32
C GLU A 127 21.45 21.79 0.33
N VAL A 128 20.49 22.52 -0.23
CA VAL A 128 20.74 23.59 -1.20
C VAL A 128 21.13 24.88 -0.47
N ASN A 129 22.37 25.32 -0.68
CA ASN A 129 22.83 26.63 -0.24
C ASN A 129 22.56 27.64 -1.38
N ARG A 130 21.42 28.34 -1.33
CA ARG A 130 21.05 29.40 -2.28
C ARG A 130 20.98 30.74 -1.58
#